data_AF-A0A5C7B8L0-F1
#
_entry.id   AF-A0A5C7B8L0-F1
#
_cell.length_a   1.000
_cell.length_b   1.000
_cell.length_c   1.000
_cell.angle_alpha   90.00
_cell.angle_beta   90.00
_cell.angle_gamma   90.00
#
_symmetry.space_group_name_H-M   'P 1'
#
loop_
_entity.id
_entity.type
_entity.pdbx_description
1 polymer ?
#
loop_
_entity_poly.entity_id
_entity_poly.type
_entity_poly.pdbx_seq_one_letter_code
_entity_poly.pdbx_strand_id
1 'polypeptide(L)'
;MSNTAYSTYESAFNDMLELTKANAPFKLAFVKQCGAIKIIAKALLRKQTPSSKDKNGSYKFNLIDTVNDNYVTAYIPLIQSVNDKTIVLS
;
A
#
# COMPACT_ATOMS: atom_id res chain seq x y z
N MET A 1 -15.11 13.76 14.05
CA MET A 1 -13.88 13.08 14.51
C MET A 1 -13.20 12.50 13.29
N SER A 2 -12.03 13.01 12.92
CA SER A 2 -11.24 12.44 11.82
C SER A 2 -10.75 11.06 12.25
N ASN A 3 -11.20 10.00 11.58
CA ASN A 3 -10.77 8.64 11.89
C ASN A 3 -9.27 8.52 11.57
N THR A 4 -8.44 8.39 12.61
CA THR A 4 -6.96 8.42 12.51
C THR A 4 -6.34 7.04 12.26
N ALA A 5 -7.16 5.98 12.22
CA ALA A 5 -6.67 4.62 12.04
C ALA A 5 -7.64 3.77 11.20
N TYR A 6 -7.06 2.76 10.54
CA TYR A 6 -7.76 1.63 9.97
C TYR A 6 -7.74 0.48 10.97
N SER A 7 -8.87 -0.20 11.17
CA SER A 7 -8.98 -1.38 12.03
C SER A 7 -8.61 -2.68 11.32
N THR A 8 -8.45 -2.66 9.99
CA THR A 8 -8.12 -3.82 9.17
C THR A 8 -7.25 -3.44 7.99
N TYR A 9 -6.43 -4.37 7.50
CA TYR A 9 -5.72 -4.19 6.23
C TYR A 9 -6.66 -4.01 5.04
N GLU A 10 -7.84 -4.65 5.09
CA GLU A 10 -8.85 -4.54 4.03
C GLU A 10 -9.38 -3.11 3.90
N SER A 11 -9.70 -2.45 5.01
CA SER A 11 -10.17 -1.06 4.97
C SER A 11 -9.11 -0.10 4.45
N ALA A 12 -7.84 -0.29 4.84
CA ALA A 12 -6.72 0.46 4.27
C ALA A 12 -6.57 0.20 2.77
N PHE A 13 -6.71 -1.06 2.34
CA PHE A 13 -6.59 -1.43 0.93
C PHE A 13 -7.73 -0.91 0.06
N ASN A 14 -8.96 -0.91 0.58
CA ASN A 14 -10.11 -0.36 -0.12
C ASN A 14 -9.97 1.15 -0.33
N ASP A 15 -9.45 1.91 0.65
CA ASP A 15 -9.18 3.35 0.49
C ASP A 15 -8.12 3.58 -0.62
N MET A 16 -7.02 2.81 -0.61
CA MET A 16 -6.03 2.86 -1.69
C MET A 16 -6.64 2.57 -3.08
N LEU A 17 -7.58 1.63 -3.15
CA LEU A 17 -8.26 1.24 -4.39
C LEU A 17 -9.22 2.33 -4.89
N GLU A 18 -10.01 2.92 -4.01
CA GLU A 18 -10.91 4.03 -4.33
C GLU A 18 -10.14 5.24 -4.85
N LEU A 19 -9.06 5.61 -4.16
CA LEU A 19 -8.16 6.69 -4.58
C LEU A 19 -7.54 6.40 -5.95
N THR A 20 -7.04 5.18 -6.16
CA THR A 20 -6.48 4.78 -7.46
C THR A 20 -7.52 4.85 -8.59
N LYS A 21 -8.75 4.39 -8.35
CA LYS A 21 -9.85 4.46 -9.35
C LYS A 21 -10.20 5.90 -9.70
N ALA A 22 -10.10 6.82 -8.74
CA ALA A 22 -10.27 8.25 -8.95
C ALA A 22 -9.03 8.93 -9.55
N ASN A 23 -7.97 8.17 -9.87
CA ASN A 23 -6.66 8.70 -10.28
C ASN A 23 -6.06 9.69 -9.26
N ALA A 24 -6.42 9.54 -7.99
CA ALA A 24 -5.92 10.32 -6.88
C ALA A 24 -4.78 9.55 -6.18
N PRO A 25 -3.55 10.10 -6.12
CA PRO A 25 -2.45 9.41 -5.45
C PRO A 25 -2.63 9.40 -3.93
N PHE A 26 -2.14 8.35 -3.28
CA PHE A 26 -2.08 8.23 -1.82
C PHE A 26 -0.64 8.18 -1.31
N LYS A 27 -0.43 8.59 -0.06
CA LYS A 27 0.82 8.38 0.66
C LYS A 27 0.82 7.00 1.29
N LEU A 28 1.92 6.26 1.14
CA LEU A 28 2.09 4.92 1.71
C LEU A 28 3.38 4.85 2.50
N ALA A 29 3.30 4.35 3.74
CA ALA A 29 4.47 3.96 4.53
C ALA A 29 4.40 2.46 4.83
N PHE A 30 5.51 1.76 4.61
CA PHE A 30 5.62 0.33 4.89
C PHE A 30 7.06 -0.07 5.23
N VAL A 31 7.21 -1.19 5.93
CA VAL A 31 8.52 -1.76 6.27
C VAL A 31 8.99 -2.66 5.13
N LYS A 32 10.23 -2.50 4.68
CA LYS A 32 10.89 -3.44 3.75
C LYS A 32 11.26 -4.71 4.49
N GLN A 33 11.48 -5.81 3.76
CA GLN A 33 11.96 -7.06 4.37
C GLN A 33 13.27 -6.91 5.16
N CYS A 34 14.13 -5.94 4.80
CA CYS A 34 15.35 -5.62 5.55
C CYS A 34 15.13 -4.77 6.81
N GLY A 35 13.89 -4.50 7.20
CA GLY A 35 13.54 -3.66 8.37
C GLY A 35 13.55 -2.16 8.12
N ALA A 36 14.06 -1.69 6.97
CA ALA A 36 14.04 -0.27 6.64
C ALA A 36 12.63 0.21 6.29
N ILE A 37 12.24 1.38 6.80
CA ILE A 37 10.96 2.02 6.44
C ILE A 37 11.07 2.63 5.04
N LYS A 38 10.07 2.38 4.20
CA LYS A 38 9.89 3.07 2.91
C LYS A 38 8.64 3.93 2.99
N ILE A 39 8.79 5.19 2.58
CA ILE A 39 7.69 6.14 2.43
C ILE A 39 7.59 6.52 0.96
N ILE A 40 6.38 6.46 0.41
CA ILE A 40 6.07 6.88 -0.96
C ILE A 40 5.02 7.97 -0.84
N ALA A 41 5.37 9.18 -1.29
CA ALA A 41 4.52 10.36 -1.12
C ALA A 41 3.32 10.36 -2.06
N LYS A 42 3.47 9.80 -3.28
CA LYS A 42 2.39 9.67 -4.26
C LYS A 42 2.43 8.29 -4.90
N ALA A 43 1.54 7.41 -4.45
CA ALA A 43 1.39 6.06 -4.94
C ALA A 43 0.05 5.88 -5.66
N LEU A 44 0.03 5.05 -6.71
CA LEU A 44 -1.17 4.49 -7.31
C LEU A 44 -1.05 2.97 -7.34
N LEU A 45 -2.14 2.25 -7.05
CA LEU A 45 -2.15 0.79 -7.20
C LEU A 45 -1.96 0.40 -8.67
N ARG A 46 -1.19 -0.66 -8.89
CA ARG A 46 -0.99 -1.27 -10.20
C ARG A 46 -1.56 -2.69 -10.19
N LYS A 47 -2.24 -3.05 -11.27
CA LYS A 47 -2.74 -4.41 -11.48
C LYS A 47 -1.59 -5.42 -11.31
N GLN A 48 -1.79 -6.42 -10.45
CA GLN A 48 -0.87 -7.55 -10.40
C GLN A 48 -1.02 -8.38 -11.67
N THR A 49 0.10 -8.68 -12.32
CA THR A 49 0.14 -9.78 -13.28
C THR A 49 0.33 -11.06 -12.46
N PRO A 50 -0.61 -12.03 -12.53
CA PRO A 50 -0.44 -13.29 -11.82
C PRO A 50 0.83 -13.96 -12.35
N SER A 51 1.85 -14.11 -11.50
CA SER A 51 2.93 -15.05 -11.80
C SER A 51 2.64 -16.32 -11.03
N SER A 52 2.42 -17.43 -11.73
CA SER A 52 2.14 -18.76 -11.17
C SER A 52 3.22 -19.32 -10.24
N LYS A 53 4.32 -18.58 -10.02
CA LYS A 53 5.50 -19.00 -9.25
C LYS A 53 5.78 -18.16 -7.99
N ASP A 54 4.98 -17.13 -7.69
CA ASP A 54 5.18 -16.36 -6.46
C ASP A 54 4.31 -16.87 -5.31
N LYS A 55 4.95 -17.66 -4.46
CA LYS A 55 4.43 -18.18 -3.18
C LYS A 55 3.87 -17.11 -2.24
N ASN A 56 4.31 -15.84 -2.36
CA ASN A 56 3.83 -14.73 -1.55
C ASN A 56 2.92 -13.76 -2.34
N GLY A 57 2.48 -14.14 -3.54
CA GLY A 57 1.69 -13.29 -4.43
C GLY A 57 0.41 -12.75 -3.78
N SER A 58 -0.25 -13.56 -2.94
CA SER A 58 -1.48 -13.20 -2.24
C SER A 58 -1.29 -12.13 -1.16
N TYR A 59 -0.07 -11.92 -0.67
CA TYR A 59 0.24 -10.98 0.41
C TYR A 59 0.94 -9.72 -0.08
N LYS A 60 1.14 -9.58 -1.38
CA LYS A 60 1.82 -8.42 -1.97
C LYS A 60 0.87 -7.66 -2.87
N PHE A 61 1.20 -6.41 -3.14
CA PHE A 61 0.57 -5.60 -4.17
C PHE A 61 1.61 -4.74 -4.85
N ASN A 62 1.32 -4.35 -6.08
CA ASN A 62 2.19 -3.50 -6.87
C ASN A 62 1.63 -2.09 -6.89
N LEU A 63 2.53 -1.13 -6.94
CA LEU A 63 2.21 0.29 -6.99
C LEU A 63 3.21 1.03 -7.87
N ILE A 64 2.78 2.18 -8.37
CA ILE A 64 3.59 3.13 -9.10
C ILE A 64 3.89 4.27 -8.13
N ASP A 65 5.16 4.53 -7.88
CA ASP A 65 5.61 5.78 -7.27
C ASP A 65 5.60 6.85 -8.36
N THR A 66 4.58 7.70 -8.35
CA THR A 66 4.36 8.69 -9.42
C THR A 66 5.28 9.90 -9.28
N VAL A 67 6.02 10.04 -8.17
CA VAL A 67 7.06 11.07 -8.02
C VAL A 67 8.31 10.67 -8.79
N ASN A 68 8.72 9.41 -8.64
CA ASN A 68 9.98 8.91 -9.18
C ASN A 68 9.81 8.05 -10.45
N ASP A 69 8.59 7.94 -10.95
CA ASP A 69 8.19 7.08 -12.08
C ASP A 69 8.73 5.64 -11.98
N ASN A 70 8.60 5.05 -10.80
CA ASN A 70 9.18 3.74 -10.50
C ASN A 70 8.12 2.74 -10.01
N TYR A 71 8.29 1.47 -10.40
CA TYR A 71 7.46 0.38 -9.91
C TYR A 71 7.96 -0.12 -8.56
N VAL A 72 7.02 -0.32 -7.64
CA VAL A 72 7.29 -0.78 -6.29
C VAL A 72 6.37 -1.95 -5.95
N THR A 73 6.88 -2.90 -5.19
CA THR A 73 6.10 -3.95 -4.55
C THR A 73 6.12 -3.72 -3.04
N ALA A 74 4.95 -3.83 -2.42
CA ALA A 74 4.78 -3.80 -0.97
C ALA A 74 4.04 -5.06 -0.51
N TYR A 75 4.26 -5.44 0.75
CA TYR A 75 3.55 -6.54 1.39
C TYR A 75 2.47 -5.99 2.30
N ILE A 76 1.26 -6.53 2.19
CA ILE A 76 0.09 -6.10 2.97
C ILE A 76 0.39 -6.10 4.48
N PRO A 77 1.00 -7.16 5.07
CA PRO A 77 1.27 -7.18 6.51
C PRO A 77 2.36 -6.21 6.98
N LEU A 78 3.06 -5.54 6.06
CA LEU A 78 4.14 -4.60 6.36
C LEU A 78 3.73 -3.14 6.19
N ILE A 79 2.47 -2.87 5.81
CA ILE A 79 1.95 -1.52 5.73
C ILE A 79 1.85 -0.94 7.14
N GLN A 80 2.39 0.26 7.33
CA GLN A 80 2.28 1.01 8.59
C GLN A 80 1.16 2.06 8.52
N SER A 81 1.07 2.78 7.41
CA SER A 81 0.03 3.79 7.22
C SER A 81 -0.28 4.07 5.74
N VAL A 82 -1.51 4.53 5.53
CA VAL A 82 -2.00 5.07 4.26
C VAL A 82 -2.55 6.47 4.56
N ASN A 83 -2.09 7.49 3.83
CA ASN A 83 -2.46 8.89 4.06
C ASN A 83 -2.36 9.31 5.54
N ASP A 84 -1.28 8.89 6.19
CA ASP A 84 -0.98 9.15 7.61
C ASP A 84 -1.97 8.52 8.61
N LYS A 85 -2.99 7.78 8.15
CA LYS A 85 -3.81 6.91 8.99
C LYS A 85 -3.10 5.59 9.22
N THR A 86 -2.91 5.24 10.50
CA THR A 86 -2.20 4.02 10.90
C THR A 86 -3.09 2.78 10.79
N ILE A 87 -2.49 1.60 10.67
CA ILE A 87 -3.23 0.33 10.77
C ILE A 87 -3.07 -0.20 12.19
N VAL A 88 -4.16 -0.29 12.94
CA VAL A 88 -4.20 -0.80 14.31
C VAL A 88 -5.07 -2.04 14.33
N LEU A 89 -4.44 -3.20 14.46
CA LEU A 89 -5.12 -4.49 14.54
C LEU A 89 -5.48 -4.74 16.01
N SER A 90 -6.77 -4.82 16.32
CA SER A 90 -7.31 -5.16 17.63
C SER A 90 -7.54 -6.66 17.78
#